data_AF-A0A9D4EA23-F1
#
_entry.id   AF-A0A9D4EA23-F1
#
_cell.length_a   1.000
_cell.length_b   1.000
_cell.length_c   1.000
_cell.angle_alpha   90.00
_cell.angle_beta   90.00
_cell.angle_gamma   90.00
#
_symmetry.space_group_name_H-M   'P 1'
#
loop_
_entity.id
_entity.type
_entity.pdbx_description
1 polymer ?
#
loop_
_entity_poly.entity_id
_entity_poly.type
_entity_poly.pdbx_seq_one_letter_code
_entity_poly.pdbx_strand_id
1 'polypeptide(L)'
;KIFLCQNASIDVLQEAVDRVLSELEVSFIETVLLSFPENEKGEELTLEVIKRFWKALETIVFKETILTIGVSDLDKNLLEQLHDWAEVKPAVNQVNLDSCCVMPKDLVEYAKLKDIQLLTHNDPRTILPADSLQNVLHEVSTERDSEHWEPLWVLRYSILVKCRGIVKSKGYILKAERDIRKRK
;
A
#
# COMPACT_ATOMS: atom_id res chain seq x y z
N LYS A 1 -5.35 -0.84 2.21
CA LYS A 1 -4.14 -1.11 1.39
C LYS A 1 -3.59 0.23 0.92
N ILE A 2 -2.34 0.52 1.22
CA ILE A 2 -1.65 1.74 0.81
C ILE A 2 -0.70 1.36 -0.31
N PHE A 3 -0.89 1.96 -1.48
CA PHE A 3 -0.03 1.86 -2.64
C PHE A 3 0.92 3.05 -2.61
N LEU A 4 2.21 2.76 -2.43
CA LEU A 4 3.27 3.78 -2.50
C LEU A 4 3.53 4.11 -3.97
N CYS A 5 3.66 5.40 -4.29
CA CYS A 5 4.09 5.86 -5.61
C CYS A 5 5.60 6.16 -5.61
N GLN A 6 6.17 6.41 -6.79
CA GLN A 6 7.59 6.73 -6.93
C GLN A 6 7.96 7.95 -6.06
N ASN A 7 9.10 7.90 -5.38
CA ASN A 7 9.61 8.94 -4.47
C ASN A 7 8.82 9.17 -3.16
N ALA A 8 7.95 8.24 -2.74
CA ALA A 8 7.26 8.35 -1.46
C ALA A 8 8.23 8.51 -0.27
N SER A 9 8.01 9.54 0.55
CA SER A 9 8.70 9.69 1.84
C SER A 9 8.06 8.79 2.91
N ILE A 10 8.71 8.65 4.06
CA ILE A 10 8.17 7.83 5.17
C ILE A 10 6.88 8.45 5.73
N ASP A 11 6.80 9.78 5.73
CA ASP A 11 5.70 10.54 6.33
C ASP A 11 4.34 10.29 5.64
N VAL A 12 4.39 9.82 4.39
CA VAL A 12 3.24 9.36 3.61
C VAL A 12 2.39 8.34 4.37
N LEU A 13 3.01 7.45 5.14
CA LEU A 13 2.27 6.41 5.85
C LEU A 13 1.42 6.98 6.98
N GLN A 14 2.00 7.84 7.81
CA GLN A 14 1.27 8.49 8.90
C GLN A 14 0.14 9.34 8.32
N GLU A 15 0.43 10.11 7.28
CA GLU A 15 -0.58 10.94 6.62
C GLU A 15 -1.74 10.11 6.02
N ALA A 16 -1.44 9.02 5.31
CA ALA A 16 -2.45 8.18 4.71
C ALA A 16 -3.35 7.54 5.77
N VAL A 17 -2.76 7.12 6.90
CA VAL A 17 -3.50 6.58 8.05
C VAL A 17 -4.38 7.65 8.69
N ASP A 18 -3.83 8.83 8.99
CA ASP A 18 -4.58 9.92 9.60
C ASP A 18 -5.74 10.36 8.70
N ARG A 19 -5.50 10.39 7.37
CA ARG A 19 -6.53 10.76 6.40
C ARG A 19 -7.68 9.76 6.38
N VAL A 20 -7.40 8.45 6.38
CA VAL A 20 -8.48 7.46 6.35
C VAL A 20 -9.24 7.39 7.68
N LEU A 21 -8.57 7.59 8.82
CA LEU A 21 -9.24 7.69 10.12
C LEU A 21 -10.22 8.86 10.15
N SER A 22 -9.78 10.03 9.68
CA SER A 22 -10.62 11.23 9.61
C SER A 22 -11.77 11.08 8.61
N GLU A 23 -11.53 10.49 7.43
CA GLU A 23 -12.54 10.32 6.38
C GLU A 23 -13.62 9.31 6.78
N LEU A 24 -13.25 8.26 7.53
CA LEU A 24 -14.16 7.20 7.96
C LEU A 24 -14.74 7.43 9.36
N GLU A 25 -14.29 8.47 10.07
CA GLU A 25 -14.67 8.79 11.46
C GLU A 25 -14.47 7.60 12.41
N VAL A 26 -13.34 6.91 12.30
CA VAL A 26 -12.97 5.77 13.16
C VAL A 26 -11.72 6.08 13.99
N SER A 27 -11.58 5.41 15.13
CA SER A 27 -10.44 5.59 16.04
C SER A 27 -9.25 4.68 15.76
N PHE A 28 -9.47 3.56 15.06
CA PHE A 28 -8.42 2.62 14.71
C PHE A 28 -8.72 1.90 13.39
N ILE A 29 -7.67 1.34 12.79
CA ILE A 29 -7.74 0.51 11.59
C ILE A 29 -7.35 -0.92 11.97
N GLU A 30 -8.13 -1.89 11.54
CA GLU A 30 -7.84 -3.29 11.85
C GLU A 30 -6.59 -3.80 11.09
N THR A 31 -6.57 -3.63 9.77
CA THR A 31 -5.47 -4.14 8.93
C THR A 31 -5.01 -3.10 7.93
N VAL A 32 -3.72 -2.81 7.93
CA VAL A 32 -3.05 -2.02 6.88
C VAL A 32 -2.12 -2.92 6.09
N LEU A 33 -2.27 -2.88 4.76
CA LEU A 33 -1.41 -3.59 3.82
C LEU A 33 -0.59 -2.59 3.05
N LEU A 34 0.72 -2.80 2.99
CA LEU A 34 1.65 -1.98 2.24
C LEU A 34 1.95 -2.62 0.88
N SER A 35 1.84 -1.83 -0.19
CA SER A 35 2.17 -2.22 -1.56
C SER A 35 3.20 -1.25 -2.11
N PHE A 36 4.31 -1.81 -2.57
CA PHE A 36 5.43 -1.06 -3.12
C PHE A 36 5.23 -0.90 -4.64
N PRO A 37 5.70 0.22 -5.23
CA PRO A 37 5.64 0.39 -6.68
C PRO A 37 6.59 -0.60 -7.35
N GLU A 38 6.19 -1.12 -8.52
CA GLU A 38 7.15 -1.77 -9.42
C GLU A 38 8.09 -0.70 -9.99
N ASN A 39 9.40 -0.92 -9.89
CA ASN A 39 10.38 -0.01 -10.48
C ASN A 39 10.37 -0.18 -12.01
N GLU A 40 10.17 0.91 -12.75
CA GLU A 40 10.19 0.91 -14.22
C GLU A 40 11.53 0.43 -14.82
N LYS A 41 12.60 0.49 -14.04
CA LYS A 41 13.95 0.03 -14.40
C LYS A 41 14.22 -1.44 -14.07
N GLY A 42 13.25 -2.16 -13.51
CA GLY A 42 13.43 -3.55 -13.07
C GLY A 42 14.35 -3.71 -11.85
N GLU A 43 14.57 -2.65 -11.08
CA GLU A 43 15.29 -2.75 -9.81
C GLU A 43 14.42 -3.53 -8.81
N GLU A 44 14.94 -4.65 -8.30
CA GLU A 44 14.24 -5.47 -7.31
C GLU A 44 14.00 -4.68 -6.03
N LEU A 45 12.81 -4.86 -5.45
CA LEU A 45 12.47 -4.28 -4.15
C LEU A 45 13.45 -4.81 -3.09
N THR A 46 14.23 -3.91 -2.50
CA THR A 46 15.22 -4.31 -1.49
C THR A 46 14.63 -4.30 -0.09
N LEU A 47 15.15 -5.18 0.77
CA LEU A 47 14.78 -5.24 2.18
C LEU A 47 15.00 -3.90 2.90
N GLU A 48 16.03 -3.13 2.53
CA GLU A 48 16.33 -1.84 3.15
C GLU A 48 15.21 -0.82 2.93
N VAL A 49 14.64 -0.78 1.72
CA VAL A 49 13.47 0.06 1.41
C VAL A 49 12.29 -0.39 2.25
N ILE A 50 12.01 -1.70 2.29
CA ILE A 50 10.90 -2.24 3.09
C ILE A 50 11.05 -1.87 4.57
N LYS A 51 12.23 -2.09 5.16
CA LYS A 51 12.53 -1.79 6.57
C LYS A 51 12.25 -0.33 6.93
N ARG A 52 12.59 0.60 6.03
CA ARG A 52 12.36 2.04 6.23
C ARG A 52 10.88 2.36 6.44
N PHE A 53 10.00 1.80 5.60
CA PHE A 53 8.56 1.99 5.73
C PHE A 53 7.96 1.14 6.85
N TRP A 54 8.51 -0.07 7.07
CA TRP A 54 8.04 -0.97 8.12
C TRP A 54 8.20 -0.37 9.52
N LYS A 55 9.33 0.28 9.83
CA LYS A 55 9.51 0.99 11.11
C LYS A 55 8.42 2.04 11.40
N ALA A 56 7.97 2.74 10.36
CA ALA A 56 6.92 3.72 10.51
C ALA A 56 5.57 3.04 10.80
N LEU A 57 5.26 1.93 10.13
CA LEU A 57 4.08 1.12 10.45
C LEU A 57 4.15 0.56 11.88
N GLU A 58 5.30 0.03 12.30
CA GLU A 58 5.52 -0.44 13.68
C GLU A 58 5.21 0.66 14.70
N THR A 59 5.72 1.87 14.45
CA THR A 59 5.45 3.03 15.31
C THR A 59 3.95 3.36 15.40
N ILE A 60 3.21 3.21 14.31
CA ILE A 60 1.75 3.45 14.29
C ILE A 60 0.98 2.33 15.01
N VAL A 61 1.47 1.08 14.92
CA VAL A 61 0.92 -0.05 15.67
C VAL A 61 1.15 0.13 17.18
N PHE A 62 2.33 0.58 17.59
CA PHE A 62 2.61 0.88 19.01
C PHE A 62 1.76 2.01 19.59
N LYS A 63 1.22 2.90 18.74
CA LYS A 63 0.23 3.92 19.12
C LYS A 63 -1.21 3.37 19.14
N GLU A 64 -1.40 2.06 18.97
CA GLU A 64 -2.69 1.36 18.94
C GLU A 64 -3.66 1.90 17.86
N THR A 65 -3.13 2.58 16.85
CA THR A 65 -3.91 3.18 15.77
C THR A 65 -4.18 2.16 14.66
N ILE A 66 -3.26 1.20 14.48
CA ILE A 66 -3.41 0.04 13.60
C ILE A 66 -3.26 -1.21 14.44
N LEU A 67 -4.16 -2.19 14.28
CA LEU A 67 -4.07 -3.47 15.01
C LEU A 67 -3.12 -4.46 14.34
N THR A 68 -3.19 -4.57 13.01
CA THR A 68 -2.40 -5.54 12.24
C THR A 68 -1.84 -4.90 10.97
N ILE A 69 -0.62 -5.30 10.61
CA ILE A 69 0.08 -4.81 9.42
C ILE A 69 0.49 -5.98 8.54
N GLY A 70 0.56 -5.74 7.24
CA GLY A 70 0.94 -6.72 6.25
C GLY A 70 1.52 -6.09 5.00
N VAL A 71 1.95 -6.95 4.09
CA VAL A 71 2.61 -6.59 2.84
C VAL A 71 1.83 -7.12 1.64
N SER A 72 2.22 -6.68 0.44
CA SER A 72 1.75 -7.23 -0.83
C SER A 72 2.95 -7.55 -1.71
N ASP A 73 2.84 -8.64 -2.43
CA ASP A 73 3.74 -9.13 -3.48
C ASP A 73 5.18 -9.38 -3.02
N LEU A 74 5.39 -9.70 -1.73
CA LEU A 74 6.68 -10.22 -1.28
C LEU A 74 6.81 -11.71 -1.58
N ASP A 75 7.95 -12.08 -2.17
CA ASP A 75 8.37 -13.46 -2.28
C ASP A 75 8.73 -14.04 -0.91
N LYS A 76 8.98 -15.36 -0.87
CA LYS A 76 9.35 -16.04 0.37
C LYS A 76 10.61 -15.45 1.01
N ASN A 77 11.63 -15.15 0.22
CA ASN A 77 12.95 -14.74 0.72
C ASN A 77 12.88 -13.37 1.41
N LEU A 78 12.24 -12.38 0.77
CA LEU A 78 12.04 -11.05 1.34
C LEU A 78 11.06 -11.09 2.51
N LEU A 79 9.98 -11.89 2.41
CA LEU A 79 9.04 -12.05 3.51
C LEU A 79 9.71 -12.65 4.75
N GLU A 80 10.57 -13.65 4.56
CA GLU A 80 11.33 -14.29 5.64
C GLU A 80 12.32 -13.32 6.29
N GLN A 81 13.10 -12.59 5.49
CA GLN A 81 14.02 -11.57 6.00
C GLN A 81 13.31 -10.43 6.73
N LEU A 82 12.15 -9.98 6.21
CA LEU A 82 11.33 -8.98 6.89
C LEU A 82 10.79 -9.53 8.20
N HIS A 83 10.21 -10.73 8.17
CA HIS A 83 9.63 -11.37 9.33
C HIS A 83 10.68 -11.57 10.43
N ASP A 84 11.89 -12.03 10.11
CA ASP A 84 12.92 -12.27 11.12
C ASP A 84 13.44 -10.97 11.76
N TRP A 85 13.53 -9.90 10.97
CA TRP A 85 14.01 -8.60 11.45
C TRP A 85 12.96 -7.78 12.20
N ALA A 86 11.69 -7.81 11.78
CA ALA A 86 10.64 -6.93 12.28
C ALA A 86 10.29 -7.18 13.74
N GLU A 87 9.96 -6.13 14.49
CA GLU A 87 9.42 -6.24 15.84
C GLU A 87 7.92 -6.58 15.78
N VAL A 88 7.17 -5.86 14.94
CA VAL A 88 5.78 -6.23 14.59
C VAL A 88 5.80 -7.07 13.32
N LYS A 89 5.48 -8.36 13.46
CA LYS A 89 5.52 -9.32 12.35
C LYS A 89 4.43 -9.05 11.31
N PRO A 90 4.70 -9.22 10.00
CA PRO A 90 3.67 -9.12 8.98
C PRO A 90 2.64 -10.23 9.19
N ALA A 91 1.39 -9.87 9.49
CA ALA A 91 0.30 -10.83 9.71
C ALA A 91 -0.33 -11.31 8.38
N VAL A 92 -0.14 -10.54 7.31
CA VAL A 92 -0.74 -10.80 6.00
C VAL A 92 0.30 -10.57 4.90
N ASN A 93 0.33 -11.45 3.92
CA ASN A 93 0.99 -11.20 2.64
C ASN A 93 -0.02 -11.41 1.51
N GLN A 94 -0.26 -10.35 0.74
CA GLN A 94 -1.11 -10.39 -0.44
C GLN A 94 -0.28 -10.81 -1.66
N VAL A 95 -0.83 -11.68 -2.53
CA VAL A 95 -0.14 -12.15 -3.73
C VAL A 95 -0.99 -11.87 -4.96
N ASN A 96 -0.39 -11.23 -5.97
CA ASN A 96 -1.06 -10.93 -7.24
C ASN A 96 -1.26 -12.21 -8.07
N LEU A 97 -2.50 -12.45 -8.49
CA LEU A 97 -2.90 -13.60 -9.30
C LEU A 97 -2.43 -13.53 -10.76
N ASP A 98 -2.16 -12.32 -11.27
CA ASP A 98 -1.56 -12.14 -12.61
C ASP A 98 -0.21 -12.85 -12.73
N SER A 99 0.45 -13.13 -11.60
CA SER A 99 1.79 -13.70 -11.54
C SER A 99 1.86 -15.23 -11.51
N CYS A 100 0.74 -15.96 -11.31
CA CYS A 100 0.60 -17.42 -11.51
C CYS A 100 -0.76 -17.90 -10.94
N CYS A 101 -1.47 -18.81 -11.62
CA CYS A 101 -2.69 -19.46 -11.09
C CYS A 101 -2.43 -20.35 -9.85
N VAL A 102 -1.16 -20.57 -9.48
CA VAL A 102 -0.72 -21.43 -8.38
C VAL A 102 0.30 -20.67 -7.52
N MET A 103 -0.03 -20.47 -6.25
CA MET A 103 0.93 -19.88 -5.31
C MET A 103 2.17 -20.79 -5.13
N PRO A 104 3.39 -20.22 -5.04
CA PRO A 104 4.59 -20.99 -4.75
C PRO A 104 4.44 -21.81 -3.47
N LYS A 105 4.71 -23.12 -3.55
CA LYS A 105 4.49 -24.05 -2.42
C LYS A 105 5.33 -23.68 -1.20
N ASP A 106 6.55 -23.24 -1.44
CA ASP A 106 7.51 -22.81 -0.42
C ASP A 106 7.02 -21.56 0.33
N LEU A 107 6.39 -20.60 -0.37
CA LEU A 107 5.74 -19.44 0.25
C LEU A 107 4.55 -19.88 1.11
N VAL A 108 3.73 -20.81 0.63
CA VAL A 108 2.57 -21.34 1.37
C VAL A 108 3.00 -22.06 2.64
N GLU A 109 4.01 -22.92 2.55
CA GLU A 109 4.56 -23.64 3.70
C GLU A 109 5.14 -22.70 4.75
N TYR A 110 5.93 -21.70 4.32
CA TYR A 110 6.49 -20.69 5.21
C TYR A 110 5.40 -19.86 5.89
N ALA A 111 4.43 -19.36 5.13
CA ALA A 111 3.33 -18.56 5.66
C ALA A 111 2.52 -19.36 6.69
N LYS A 112 2.22 -20.64 6.40
CA LYS A 112 1.55 -21.53 7.35
C LYS A 112 2.36 -21.76 8.62
N LEU A 113 3.69 -21.92 8.51
CA LEU A 113 4.58 -22.13 9.65
C LEU A 113 4.64 -20.89 10.58
N LYS A 114 4.58 -19.70 10.00
CA LYS A 114 4.68 -18.41 10.72
C LYS A 114 3.33 -17.76 11.03
N ASP A 115 2.23 -18.46 10.75
CA ASP A 115 0.85 -17.96 10.91
C ASP A 115 0.58 -16.64 10.14
N ILE A 116 1.14 -16.55 8.92
CA ILE A 116 0.92 -15.42 8.01
C ILE A 116 -0.24 -15.77 7.09
N GLN A 117 -1.25 -14.91 7.05
CA GLN A 117 -2.38 -15.08 6.15
C GLN A 117 -1.98 -14.72 4.72
N LEU A 118 -2.09 -15.68 3.81
CA LEU A 118 -1.95 -15.42 2.37
C LEU A 118 -3.31 -15.05 1.79
N LEU A 119 -3.39 -13.87 1.16
CA LEU A 119 -4.57 -13.38 0.46
C LEU A 119 -4.22 -13.16 -1.02
N THR A 120 -5.21 -13.21 -1.89
CA THR A 120 -5.02 -12.96 -3.33
C THR A 120 -5.60 -11.61 -3.72
N HIS A 121 -4.98 -10.96 -4.70
CA HIS A 121 -5.54 -9.76 -5.33
C HIS A 121 -5.27 -9.76 -6.83
N ASN A 122 -5.94 -8.85 -7.53
CA ASN A 122 -5.80 -8.62 -8.96
C ASN A 122 -5.62 -7.12 -9.21
N ASP A 123 -4.68 -6.54 -8.45
CA ASP A 123 -4.43 -5.10 -8.53
C ASP A 123 -3.57 -4.83 -9.76
N PRO A 124 -3.83 -3.75 -10.52
CA PRO A 124 -2.93 -3.37 -11.60
C PRO A 124 -1.55 -3.01 -11.05
N ARG A 125 -0.50 -3.24 -11.85
CA ARG A 125 0.90 -2.94 -11.49
C ARG A 125 1.09 -1.50 -11.02
N THR A 126 0.45 -0.57 -11.73
CA THR A 126 0.39 0.85 -11.37
C THR A 126 -1.07 1.22 -11.13
N ILE A 127 -1.42 1.48 -9.87
CA ILE A 127 -2.81 1.80 -9.48
C ILE A 127 -3.33 3.09 -10.11
N LEU A 128 -2.46 4.09 -10.25
CA LEU A 128 -2.78 5.36 -10.88
C LEU A 128 -1.53 5.91 -11.60
N PRO A 129 -1.41 5.71 -12.91
CA PRO A 129 -0.35 6.32 -13.72
C PRO A 129 -0.46 7.86 -13.68
N ALA A 130 0.69 8.54 -13.67
CA ALA A 130 0.74 10.00 -13.66
C ALA A 130 0.01 10.59 -14.89
N ASP A 131 0.18 10.00 -16.07
CA ASP A 131 -0.52 10.42 -17.29
C ASP A 131 -2.05 10.33 -17.16
N SER A 132 -2.56 9.29 -16.51
CA SER A 132 -4.00 9.13 -16.28
C SER A 132 -4.53 10.21 -15.33
N LEU A 133 -3.79 10.53 -14.26
CA LEU A 133 -4.15 11.62 -13.35
C LEU A 133 -4.13 12.97 -14.09
N GLN A 134 -3.09 13.22 -14.87
CA GLN A 134 -2.88 14.41 -15.67
C GLN A 134 -4.02 14.62 -16.66
N ASN A 135 -4.44 13.57 -17.38
CA ASN A 135 -5.55 13.62 -18.33
C ASN A 135 -6.87 13.98 -17.64
N VAL A 136 -7.18 13.36 -16.49
CA VAL A 136 -8.39 13.70 -15.72
C VAL A 136 -8.36 15.16 -15.26
N LEU A 137 -7.21 15.66 -14.82
CA LEU A 137 -7.07 17.06 -14.41
C LEU A 137 -7.24 18.03 -15.59
N HIS A 138 -6.75 17.69 -16.78
CA HIS A 138 -6.96 18.48 -17.99
C HIS A 138 -8.44 18.63 -18.36
N GLU A 139 -9.28 17.61 -18.11
CA GLU A 139 -10.70 17.66 -18.42
C GLU A 139 -11.51 18.56 -17.47
N VAL A 140 -11.05 18.71 -16.22
CA VAL A 140 -11.81 19.39 -15.16
C VAL A 140 -11.21 20.73 -14.73
N SER A 141 -10.00 21.08 -15.20
CA SER A 141 -9.28 22.29 -14.81
C SER A 141 -8.67 23.02 -16.01
N THR A 142 -8.04 24.17 -15.77
CA THR A 142 -7.37 24.92 -16.85
C THR A 142 -6.05 24.24 -17.23
N GLU A 143 -5.59 24.38 -18.47
CA GLU A 143 -4.29 23.83 -18.93
C GLU A 143 -3.16 24.15 -17.94
N ARG A 144 -3.11 25.41 -17.48
CA ARG A 144 -2.13 25.86 -16.50
C ARG A 144 -2.23 25.14 -15.17
N ASP A 145 -3.42 24.76 -14.72
CA ASP A 145 -3.61 24.13 -13.40
C ASP A 145 -3.53 22.61 -13.43
N SER A 146 -3.78 22.03 -14.59
CA SER A 146 -3.68 20.60 -14.80
C SER A 146 -2.25 20.09 -14.83
N GLU A 147 -1.24 20.91 -15.14
CA GLU A 147 0.16 20.46 -15.37
C GLU A 147 0.96 20.13 -14.11
N HIS A 148 1.84 19.13 -14.26
CA HIS A 148 2.88 18.70 -13.33
C HIS A 148 2.38 18.09 -12.01
N TRP A 149 1.29 17.33 -12.09
CA TRP A 149 0.81 16.56 -10.96
C TRP A 149 1.41 15.16 -10.93
N GLU A 150 1.87 14.76 -9.75
CA GLU A 150 2.42 13.44 -9.50
C GLU A 150 1.69 12.82 -8.29
N PRO A 151 1.18 11.58 -8.39
CA PRO A 151 0.58 10.90 -7.25
C PRO A 151 1.68 10.54 -6.24
N LEU A 152 1.43 10.82 -4.96
CA LEU A 152 2.35 10.45 -3.86
C LEU A 152 1.98 9.08 -3.28
N TRP A 153 0.69 8.86 -3.09
CA TRP A 153 0.16 7.58 -2.62
C TRP A 153 -1.32 7.45 -2.98
N VAL A 154 -1.74 6.20 -3.12
CA VAL A 154 -3.16 5.84 -3.26
C VAL A 154 -3.51 4.88 -2.14
N LEU A 155 -4.59 5.17 -1.42
CA LEU A 155 -5.10 4.32 -0.35
C LEU A 155 -6.42 3.72 -0.82
N ARG A 156 -6.52 2.39 -0.80
CA ARG A 156 -7.79 1.66 -0.92
C ARG A 156 -8.26 1.19 0.44
N TYR A 157 -9.49 1.54 0.81
CA TYR A 157 -10.13 1.07 2.03
C TYR A 157 -11.34 0.19 1.75
N SER A 158 -11.64 -0.70 2.69
CA SER A 158 -12.86 -1.49 2.73
C SER A 158 -13.30 -1.66 4.19
N ILE A 159 -14.59 -1.43 4.44
CA ILE A 159 -15.21 -1.60 5.76
C ILE A 159 -16.06 -2.86 5.70
N LEU A 160 -15.78 -3.82 6.57
CA LEU A 160 -16.49 -5.10 6.61
C LEU A 160 -17.28 -5.26 7.92
N VAL A 161 -18.53 -5.71 7.80
CA VAL A 161 -19.32 -6.20 8.93
C VAL A 161 -19.05 -7.70 9.06
N LYS A 162 -18.02 -8.04 9.85
CA LYS A 162 -17.48 -9.40 9.98
C LYS A 162 -18.52 -10.48 10.23
N CYS A 163 -19.44 -10.25 11.17
CA CYS A 163 -20.46 -11.24 11.56
C CYS A 163 -21.42 -11.61 10.42
N ARG A 164 -21.45 -10.84 9.33
CA ARG A 164 -22.32 -11.07 8.17
C ARG A 164 -21.56 -11.23 6.86
N GLY A 165 -20.24 -11.08 6.86
CA GLY A 165 -19.42 -11.08 5.64
C GLY A 165 -19.77 -9.97 4.65
N ILE A 166 -20.38 -8.86 5.11
CA ILE A 166 -20.86 -7.78 4.23
C ILE A 166 -19.80 -6.68 4.13
N VAL A 167 -19.48 -6.26 2.92
CA VAL A 167 -18.71 -5.02 2.69
C VAL A 167 -19.68 -3.83 2.80
N LYS A 168 -19.56 -3.07 3.90
CA LYS A 168 -20.37 -1.87 4.17
C LYS A 168 -19.97 -0.71 3.28
N SER A 169 -18.67 -0.53 3.05
CA SER A 169 -18.12 0.53 2.20
C SER A 169 -16.79 0.10 1.60
N LYS A 170 -16.45 0.66 0.45
CA LYS A 170 -15.14 0.54 -0.18
C LYS A 170 -14.86 1.79 -0.99
N GLY A 171 -13.61 2.21 -1.07
CA GLY A 171 -13.24 3.41 -1.80
C GLY A 171 -11.75 3.58 -1.93
N TYR A 172 -11.39 4.68 -2.59
CA TYR A 172 -10.01 5.11 -2.78
C TYR A 172 -9.84 6.54 -2.25
N ILE A 173 -8.68 6.82 -1.68
CA ILE A 173 -8.22 8.15 -1.31
C ILE A 173 -6.88 8.36 -2.01
N LEU A 174 -6.71 9.50 -2.66
CA LEU A 174 -5.50 9.86 -3.38
C LEU A 174 -4.89 11.09 -2.72
N LYS A 175 -3.57 11.09 -2.57
CA LYS A 175 -2.80 12.32 -2.46
C LYS A 175 -1.91 12.48 -3.68
N ALA A 176 -1.96 13.66 -4.28
CA ALA A 176 -1.07 14.07 -5.34
C ALA A 176 -0.46 15.43 -4.99
N GLU A 177 0.73 15.68 -5.51
CA GLU A 177 1.44 16.94 -5.39
C GLU A 177 1.67 17.53 -6.77
N ARG A 178 1.72 18.87 -6.84
CA ARG A 178 2.01 19.60 -8.06
C ARG A 178 3.37 20.28 -7.96
N ASP A 179 4.26 19.98 -8.89
CA ASP A 179 5.56 20.67 -8.96
C ASP A 179 5.42 22.03 -9.65
N ILE A 180 5.35 23.09 -8.84
CA ILE A 180 5.22 24.47 -9.32
C ILE A 180 6.53 25.01 -9.91
N ARG A 181 7.68 24.36 -9.65
CA ARG A 181 9.00 24.82 -10.11
C ARG A 181 9.28 24.44 -11.56
N LYS A 182 8.58 23.46 -12.11
CA LYS A 182 8.66 23.06 -13.52
C LYS A 182 7.92 24.01 -14.49
N ARG A 183 7.38 25.14 -14.00
CA ARG A 183 6.77 26.20 -14.83
C ARG A 183 7.74 26.66 -15.92
N LYS A 184 7.40 26.38 -17.18
CA LYS A 184 7.99 27.03 -18.35
C LYS A 184 7.41 28.44 -18.52
#